data_AF-A0A9P7JP13-F1
#
_entry.id   AF-A0A9P7JP13-F1
#
_cell.length_a   1.000
_cell.length_b   1.000
_cell.length_c   1.000
_cell.angle_alpha   90.00
_cell.angle_beta   90.00
_cell.angle_gamma   90.00
#
_symmetry.space_group_name_H-M   'P 1'
#
loop_
_entity.id
_entity.type
_entity.pdbx_description
1 polymer ?
#
loop_
_entity_poly.entity_id
_entity_poly.type
_entity_poly.pdbx_seq_one_letter_code
_entity_poly.pdbx_strand_id
1 'polypeptide(L)'
;SSTSISWDVVQEEIPAVDFVNKYSGLFSFNQTYTDYLNEKAATYNYTGYMDKYVTYPPTGLLPLPGDSIEFAEGCDVWDDIFYNALVINVKEAIHAPVETQWSECSNINVFPNGDNSLPPVFTVLPNVIEKNQRTVIVHGLADFILIADGTRIVIQKSVRNGLQGFQTPIANDSFIVDGVGAYGTTHSERGLTYYEGALSGHMIPQFAPVAAFQIMQYLMGFRDTP
;
A
#
# COMPACT_ATOMS: atom_id res chain seq x y z
N SER A 1 -12.48 12.81 3.42
CA SER A 1 -12.29 14.26 3.23
C SER A 1 -10.81 14.52 3.08
N SER A 2 -10.35 14.82 1.87
CA SER A 2 -8.98 15.29 1.65
C SER A 2 -8.81 16.58 2.45
N THR A 3 -7.79 16.66 3.31
CA THR A 3 -7.49 17.89 4.04
C THR A 3 -6.79 18.85 3.09
N SER A 4 -7.57 19.61 2.34
CA SER A 4 -7.09 20.71 1.51
C SER A 4 -6.91 21.98 2.36
N ILE A 5 -5.87 22.77 2.06
CA ILE A 5 -5.65 24.09 2.69
C ILE A 5 -6.26 25.22 1.85
N SER A 6 -6.84 24.89 0.69
CA SER A 6 -7.43 25.83 -0.27
C SER A 6 -8.64 25.23 -0.98
N TRP A 7 -9.16 25.95 -1.98
CA TRP A 7 -10.25 25.50 -2.84
C TRP A 7 -9.73 24.68 -4.02
N ASP A 8 -10.56 23.76 -4.51
CA ASP A 8 -10.18 22.78 -5.54
C ASP A 8 -9.68 23.49 -6.82
N VAL A 9 -10.35 24.56 -7.26
CA VAL A 9 -9.90 25.34 -8.43
C VAL A 9 -8.49 25.92 -8.27
N VAL A 10 -8.10 26.27 -7.04
CA VAL A 10 -6.80 26.92 -6.75
C VAL A 10 -5.70 25.90 -6.57
N GLN A 11 -5.98 24.82 -5.84
CA GLN A 11 -4.97 23.85 -5.44
C GLN A 11 -4.80 22.71 -6.45
N GLU A 12 -5.85 22.37 -7.21
CA GLU A 12 -5.86 21.24 -8.12
C GLU A 12 -5.83 21.71 -9.57
N GLU A 13 -6.82 22.50 -10.01
CA GLU A 13 -7.02 22.78 -11.44
C GLU A 13 -5.99 23.72 -12.05
N ILE A 14 -5.83 24.92 -11.47
CA ILE A 14 -4.90 25.95 -11.98
C ILE A 14 -3.50 25.38 -12.26
N PRO A 15 -2.86 24.64 -11.34
CA PRO A 15 -1.52 24.13 -11.56
C PRO A 15 -1.45 22.83 -12.38
N ALA A 16 -2.56 22.12 -12.62
CA ALA A 16 -2.53 20.74 -13.12
C ALA A 16 -1.81 20.59 -14.47
N VAL A 17 -2.21 21.36 -15.48
CA VAL A 17 -1.64 21.24 -16.84
C VAL A 17 -0.22 21.76 -16.90
N ASP A 18 0.09 22.85 -16.19
CA ASP A 18 1.47 23.35 -16.06
C ASP A 18 2.38 22.31 -15.40
N PHE A 19 1.89 21.57 -14.40
CA PHE A 19 2.60 20.46 -13.79
C PHE A 19 2.89 19.34 -14.79
N VAL A 20 1.88 18.90 -15.55
CA VAL A 20 2.05 17.86 -16.58
C VAL A 20 3.06 18.29 -17.64
N ASN A 21 2.97 19.52 -18.14
CA ASN A 21 3.90 20.04 -19.15
C ASN A 21 5.34 20.11 -18.60
N LYS A 22 5.51 20.58 -17.36
CA LYS A 22 6.82 20.67 -16.71
C LYS A 22 7.46 19.30 -16.48
N TYR A 23 6.66 18.30 -16.13
CA TYR A 23 7.11 16.95 -15.84
C TYR A 23 6.66 15.95 -16.90
N SER A 24 6.60 16.36 -18.17
CA SER A 24 6.04 15.54 -19.26
C SER A 24 6.70 14.16 -19.37
N GLY A 25 7.99 14.03 -19.01
CA GLY A 25 8.68 12.72 -18.96
C GLY A 25 8.17 11.74 -17.89
N LEU A 26 7.37 12.19 -16.92
CA LEU A 26 6.68 11.34 -15.94
C LEU A 26 5.30 10.89 -16.42
N PHE A 27 4.74 11.54 -17.44
CA PHE A 27 3.42 11.26 -17.97
C PHE A 27 3.55 10.65 -19.37
N SER A 28 3.08 9.41 -19.54
CA SER A 28 3.11 8.71 -20.84
C SER A 28 2.00 9.19 -21.80
N PHE A 29 1.68 10.48 -21.80
CA PHE A 29 0.64 11.06 -22.66
C PHE A 29 1.14 11.22 -24.10
N ASN A 30 0.27 10.94 -25.07
CA ASN A 30 0.55 11.26 -26.46
C ASN A 30 0.32 12.77 -26.73
N GLN A 31 0.91 13.29 -27.80
CA GLN A 31 0.83 14.70 -28.14
C GLN A 31 -0.61 15.22 -28.27
N THR A 32 -1.49 14.44 -28.91
CA THR A 32 -2.90 14.80 -29.07
C THR A 32 -3.60 15.02 -27.74
N TYR A 33 -3.31 14.20 -26.73
CA TYR A 33 -3.89 14.33 -25.40
C TYR A 33 -3.29 15.50 -24.63
N THR A 34 -1.98 15.73 -24.75
CA THR A 34 -1.34 16.92 -24.21
C THR A 34 -1.91 18.21 -24.80
N ASP A 35 -2.15 18.24 -26.11
CA ASP A 35 -2.76 19.39 -26.79
C ASP A 35 -4.18 19.64 -26.29
N TYR A 36 -4.98 18.58 -26.12
CA TYR A 36 -6.31 18.64 -25.51
C TYR A 36 -6.29 19.26 -24.11
N LEU A 37 -5.37 18.83 -23.24
CA LEU A 37 -5.23 19.38 -21.88
C LEU A 37 -4.88 20.88 -21.90
N ASN A 38 -3.96 21.27 -22.79
CA ASN A 38 -3.55 22.67 -22.96
C ASN A 38 -4.70 23.56 -23.47
N GLU A 39 -5.48 23.08 -24.44
CA GLU A 39 -6.65 23.79 -24.96
C GLU A 39 -7.72 23.96 -23.88
N LYS A 40 -7.97 22.90 -23.10
CA LYS A 40 -8.92 22.92 -21.99
C LYS A 40 -8.49 23.91 -20.90
N ALA A 41 -7.24 23.85 -20.43
CA ALA A 41 -6.72 24.80 -19.45
C ALA A 41 -6.75 26.26 -19.95
N ALA A 42 -6.50 26.49 -21.24
CA ALA A 42 -6.57 27.82 -21.82
C ALA A 42 -8.00 28.37 -21.86
N THR A 43 -8.98 27.51 -22.18
CA THR A 43 -10.40 27.85 -22.24
C THR A 43 -10.91 28.39 -20.90
N TYR A 44 -10.40 27.87 -19.79
CA TYR A 44 -10.82 28.23 -18.44
C TYR A 44 -9.82 29.10 -17.68
N ASN A 45 -8.91 29.78 -18.38
CA ASN A 45 -7.94 30.74 -17.82
C ASN A 45 -6.95 30.16 -16.79
N TYR A 46 -6.64 28.87 -16.87
CA TYR A 46 -5.63 28.23 -16.02
C TYR A 46 -4.22 28.42 -16.57
N THR A 47 -4.08 28.34 -17.89
CA THR A 47 -2.80 28.45 -18.59
C THR A 47 -2.09 29.76 -18.26
N GLY A 48 -0.86 29.67 -17.75
CA GLY A 48 -0.01 30.82 -17.43
C GLY A 48 -0.48 31.64 -16.23
N TYR A 49 -1.42 31.13 -15.42
CA TYR A 49 -1.90 31.79 -14.21
C TYR A 49 -0.74 32.09 -13.24
N MET A 50 0.16 31.13 -13.05
CA MET A 50 1.29 31.24 -12.13
C MET A 50 2.21 32.39 -12.53
N ASP A 51 2.62 32.45 -13.80
CA ASP A 51 3.50 33.52 -14.31
C ASP A 51 2.82 34.89 -14.28
N LYS A 52 1.50 34.93 -14.49
CA LYS A 52 0.75 36.17 -14.57
C LYS A 52 0.46 36.80 -13.20
N TYR A 53 0.14 35.99 -12.20
CA TYR A 53 -0.39 36.47 -10.93
C TYR A 53 0.49 36.17 -9.72
N VAL A 54 1.30 35.10 -9.75
CA VAL A 54 2.16 34.69 -8.63
C VAL A 54 3.51 35.41 -8.72
N THR A 55 3.48 36.71 -8.43
CA THR A 55 4.66 37.59 -8.42
C THR A 55 5.13 37.91 -7.00
N TYR A 56 6.40 38.30 -6.87
CA TYR A 56 7.02 38.65 -5.59
C TYR A 56 7.61 40.07 -5.66
N PRO A 57 7.08 41.05 -4.90
CA PRO A 57 5.90 40.97 -4.03
C PRO A 57 4.59 40.88 -4.85
N PRO A 58 3.51 40.31 -4.28
CA PRO A 58 2.22 40.26 -4.97
C PRO A 58 1.66 41.68 -5.14
N THR A 59 1.11 41.96 -6.32
CA THR A 59 0.55 43.27 -6.66
C THR A 59 -0.87 43.51 -6.12
N GLY A 60 -1.47 42.51 -5.46
CA GLY A 60 -2.83 42.55 -4.91
C GLY A 60 -3.35 41.16 -4.53
N LEU A 61 -4.66 41.05 -4.28
CA LEU A 61 -5.33 39.76 -4.19
C LEU A 61 -5.31 39.07 -5.56
N LEU A 62 -4.93 37.80 -5.60
CA LEU A 62 -4.88 37.04 -6.84
C LEU A 62 -6.33 36.69 -7.26
N PRO A 63 -6.72 36.97 -8.52
CA PRO A 63 -8.08 36.73 -8.99
C PRO A 63 -8.32 35.23 -9.21
N LEU A 64 -9.54 34.74 -9.00
CA LEU A 64 -9.92 33.41 -9.46
C LEU A 64 -10.02 33.38 -10.99
N PRO A 65 -9.83 32.22 -11.65
CA PRO A 65 -9.99 32.06 -13.09
C PRO A 65 -11.42 32.31 -13.59
N GLY A 66 -12.41 32.24 -12.69
CA GLY A 66 -13.83 32.55 -12.90
C GLY A 66 -14.49 33.04 -11.61
N ASP A 67 -15.82 32.99 -11.54
CA ASP A 67 -16.60 33.53 -10.41
C ASP A 67 -16.84 32.53 -9.27
N SER A 68 -16.23 31.34 -9.35
CA SER A 68 -16.44 30.21 -8.43
C SER A 68 -15.12 29.74 -7.81
N ILE A 69 -15.21 29.26 -6.57
CA ILE A 69 -14.13 28.54 -5.87
C ILE A 69 -14.03 27.07 -6.29
N GLU A 70 -15.08 26.57 -6.93
CA GLU A 70 -15.12 25.25 -7.58
C GLU A 70 -14.85 25.39 -9.07
N PHE A 71 -14.38 24.32 -9.72
CA PHE A 71 -14.24 24.28 -11.17
C PHE A 71 -15.60 24.29 -11.87
N ALA A 72 -15.64 24.86 -13.08
CA ALA A 72 -16.85 24.86 -13.89
C ALA A 72 -17.13 23.49 -14.51
N GLU A 73 -18.36 23.21 -14.91
CA GLU A 73 -18.67 21.98 -15.65
C GLU A 73 -17.78 21.89 -16.91
N GLY A 74 -17.13 20.73 -17.08
CA GLY A 74 -16.17 20.50 -18.17
C GLY A 74 -14.79 21.13 -17.96
N CYS A 75 -14.49 21.65 -16.77
CA CYS A 75 -13.23 22.33 -16.45
C CYS A 75 -12.26 21.49 -15.61
N ASP A 76 -12.68 20.29 -15.21
CA ASP A 76 -11.91 19.36 -14.39
C ASP A 76 -10.75 18.78 -15.23
N VAL A 77 -9.62 19.48 -15.22
CA VAL A 77 -8.39 19.03 -15.89
C VAL A 77 -7.61 18.09 -15.00
N TRP A 78 -7.77 18.22 -13.68
CA TRP A 78 -7.13 17.34 -12.71
C TRP A 78 -7.61 15.89 -12.83
N ASP A 79 -8.92 15.63 -12.88
CA ASP A 79 -9.46 14.27 -13.03
C ASP A 79 -9.07 13.66 -14.37
N ASP A 80 -9.08 14.45 -15.46
CA ASP A 80 -8.64 14.00 -16.79
C ASP A 80 -7.21 13.46 -16.72
N ILE A 81 -6.30 14.26 -16.15
CA ILE A 81 -4.89 13.88 -15.97
C ILE A 81 -4.76 12.67 -15.07
N PHE A 82 -5.42 12.68 -13.90
CA PHE A 82 -5.36 11.62 -12.92
C PHE A 82 -5.83 10.28 -13.51
N TYR A 83 -6.98 10.29 -14.19
CA TYR A 83 -7.57 9.10 -14.80
C TYR A 83 -6.69 8.54 -15.92
N ASN A 84 -6.20 9.40 -16.83
CA ASN A 84 -5.34 8.92 -17.91
C ASN A 84 -4.00 8.39 -17.37
N ALA A 85 -3.38 9.12 -16.44
CA ALA A 85 -2.08 8.76 -15.88
C ALA A 85 -2.13 7.48 -15.04
N LEU A 86 -3.10 7.36 -14.12
CA LEU A 86 -3.11 6.30 -13.11
C LEU A 86 -4.01 5.13 -13.48
N VAL A 87 -5.01 5.31 -14.34
CA VAL A 87 -5.93 4.25 -14.72
C VAL A 87 -5.56 3.71 -16.09
N ILE A 88 -5.54 4.54 -17.14
CA ILE A 88 -5.30 4.07 -18.51
C ILE A 88 -3.84 3.65 -18.68
N ASN A 89 -2.89 4.57 -18.49
CA ASN A 89 -1.48 4.30 -18.77
C ASN A 89 -0.91 3.17 -17.89
N VAL A 90 -1.30 3.12 -16.61
CA VAL A 90 -0.89 2.02 -15.72
C VAL A 90 -1.46 0.70 -16.20
N LYS A 91 -2.75 0.62 -16.56
CA LYS A 91 -3.35 -0.62 -17.07
C LYS A 91 -2.71 -1.07 -18.37
N GLU A 92 -2.48 -0.16 -19.32
CA GLU A 92 -1.80 -0.49 -20.57
C GLU A 92 -0.37 -1.00 -20.33
N ALA A 93 0.39 -0.35 -19.44
CA ALA A 93 1.76 -0.73 -19.12
C ALA A 93 1.89 -2.13 -18.50
N ILE A 94 0.86 -2.58 -17.77
CA ILE A 94 0.81 -3.93 -17.19
C ILE A 94 -0.04 -4.91 -18.04
N HIS A 95 -0.45 -4.51 -19.24
CA HIS A 95 -1.34 -5.25 -20.14
C HIS A 95 -2.67 -5.69 -19.50
N ALA A 96 -3.21 -4.88 -18.59
CA ALA A 96 -4.52 -5.07 -17.99
C ALA A 96 -5.64 -4.45 -18.87
N PRO A 97 -6.85 -5.02 -18.89
CA PRO A 97 -7.96 -4.46 -19.65
C PRO A 97 -8.37 -3.06 -19.15
N VAL A 98 -8.30 -2.06 -20.04
CA VAL A 98 -8.64 -0.66 -19.71
C VAL A 98 -10.09 -0.49 -19.24
N GLU A 99 -11.03 -1.23 -19.86
CA GLU A 99 -12.47 -1.17 -19.58
C GLU A 99 -12.90 -1.83 -18.25
N THR A 100 -12.00 -2.54 -17.56
CA THR A 100 -12.36 -3.24 -16.32
C THR A 100 -12.09 -2.38 -15.10
N GLN A 101 -13.07 -2.19 -14.23
CA GLN A 101 -12.85 -1.53 -12.95
C GLN A 101 -12.05 -2.44 -12.00
N TRP A 102 -10.94 -1.93 -11.49
CA TRP A 102 -10.15 -2.63 -10.49
C TRP A 102 -10.77 -2.43 -9.11
N SER A 103 -10.78 -3.50 -8.32
CA SER A 103 -11.11 -3.48 -6.90
C SER A 103 -10.15 -4.42 -6.18
N GLU A 104 -9.67 -4.01 -5.01
CA GLU A 104 -8.77 -4.83 -4.18
C GLU A 104 -9.46 -6.14 -3.77
N CYS A 105 -10.73 -6.05 -3.36
CA CYS A 105 -11.55 -7.17 -2.95
C CYS A 105 -12.79 -7.28 -3.85
N SER A 106 -13.13 -8.50 -4.23
CA SER A 106 -14.38 -8.79 -4.94
C SER A 106 -15.56 -8.74 -3.98
N ASN A 107 -16.64 -8.06 -4.37
CA ASN A 107 -17.93 -8.15 -3.67
C ASN A 107 -18.66 -9.48 -3.94
N ILE A 108 -18.15 -10.29 -4.85
CA ILE A 108 -18.64 -11.63 -5.17
C ILE A 108 -17.79 -12.64 -4.38
N ASN A 109 -18.45 -13.47 -3.58
CA ASN A 109 -17.81 -14.53 -2.81
C ASN A 109 -17.09 -15.53 -3.73
N VAL A 110 -15.79 -15.70 -3.52
CA VAL A 110 -14.97 -16.70 -4.23
C VAL A 110 -15.33 -18.14 -3.86
N PHE A 111 -15.94 -18.34 -2.68
CA PHE A 111 -16.58 -19.59 -2.26
C PHE A 111 -18.10 -19.39 -2.18
N PRO A 112 -18.86 -19.66 -3.26
CA PRO A 112 -20.31 -19.38 -3.29
C PRO A 112 -21.11 -20.09 -2.20
N ASN A 113 -20.62 -21.23 -1.73
CA ASN A 113 -21.23 -22.05 -0.68
C ASN A 113 -20.42 -22.05 0.64
N GLY A 114 -19.55 -21.04 0.83
CA GLY A 114 -18.62 -20.98 1.95
C GLY A 114 -17.40 -21.89 1.79
N ASP A 115 -16.35 -21.59 2.57
CA ASP A 115 -15.17 -22.46 2.68
C ASP A 115 -15.46 -23.58 3.69
N ASN A 116 -15.42 -24.83 3.24
CA ASN A 116 -15.65 -26.02 4.06
C ASN A 116 -14.34 -26.68 4.53
N SER A 117 -13.20 -26.04 4.27
CA SER A 117 -11.88 -26.53 4.65
C SER A 117 -11.69 -26.43 6.16
N LEU A 118 -11.04 -27.43 6.75
CA LEU A 118 -10.59 -27.34 8.14
C LEU A 118 -9.39 -26.37 8.24
N PRO A 119 -9.20 -25.69 9.39
CA PRO A 119 -8.04 -24.83 9.59
C PRO A 119 -6.72 -25.57 9.33
N PRO A 120 -5.76 -24.96 8.59
CA PRO A 120 -4.51 -25.61 8.19
C PRO A 120 -3.69 -26.18 9.35
N VAL A 121 -3.79 -25.58 10.53
CA VAL A 121 -3.09 -26.04 11.75
C VAL A 121 -3.49 -27.45 12.17
N PHE A 122 -4.69 -27.91 11.82
CA PHE A 122 -5.19 -29.25 12.13
C PHE A 122 -5.06 -30.23 10.97
N THR A 123 -4.55 -29.78 9.82
CA THR A 123 -4.46 -30.59 8.60
C THR A 123 -3.04 -30.59 8.03
N VAL A 124 -2.68 -29.55 7.28
CA VAL A 124 -1.48 -29.52 6.44
C VAL A 124 -0.26 -28.93 7.14
N LEU A 125 -0.45 -27.98 8.06
CA LEU A 125 0.64 -27.21 8.65
C LEU A 125 1.63 -28.07 9.45
N PRO A 126 1.23 -29.08 10.24
CA PRO A 126 2.19 -29.96 10.90
C PRO A 126 3.13 -30.65 9.90
N ASN A 127 2.58 -31.19 8.81
CA ASN A 127 3.37 -31.83 7.75
C ASN A 127 4.30 -30.84 7.04
N VAL A 128 3.89 -29.59 6.83
CA VAL A 128 4.73 -28.53 6.26
C VAL A 128 5.91 -28.24 7.19
N ILE A 129 5.67 -28.09 8.50
CA ILE A 129 6.71 -27.81 9.49
C ILE A 129 7.73 -28.95 9.54
N GLU A 130 7.26 -30.21 9.57
CA GLU A 130 8.13 -31.37 9.71
C GLU A 130 8.98 -31.69 8.48
N LYS A 131 8.52 -31.27 7.28
CA LYS A 131 9.19 -31.57 6.00
C LYS A 131 10.01 -30.42 5.42
N ASN A 132 9.96 -29.23 6.03
CA ASN A 132 10.71 -28.06 5.56
C ASN A 132 11.85 -27.69 6.50
N GLN A 133 12.89 -27.08 5.94
CA GLN A 133 14.00 -26.54 6.73
C GLN A 133 13.60 -25.26 7.47
N ARG A 134 12.70 -24.46 6.88
CA ARG A 134 12.21 -23.20 7.43
C ARG A 134 10.71 -23.08 7.19
N THR A 135 9.94 -23.08 8.26
CA THR A 135 8.54 -22.65 8.24
C THR A 135 8.42 -21.41 9.10
N VAL A 136 7.81 -20.34 8.58
CA VAL A 136 7.69 -19.06 9.26
C VAL A 136 6.22 -18.70 9.45
N ILE A 137 5.86 -18.32 10.67
CA ILE A 137 4.59 -17.65 10.98
C ILE A 137 4.94 -16.24 11.48
N VAL A 138 4.24 -15.23 11.00
CA VAL A 138 4.47 -13.82 11.35
C VAL A 138 3.17 -13.19 11.80
N HIS A 139 3.19 -12.44 12.90
CA HIS A 139 1.99 -11.79 13.43
C HIS A 139 2.29 -10.35 13.89
N GLY A 140 1.40 -9.41 13.57
CA GLY A 140 1.51 -8.03 14.05
C GLY A 140 0.84 -7.86 15.41
N LEU A 141 1.54 -7.28 16.40
CA LEU A 141 1.00 -7.14 17.75
C LEU A 141 -0.15 -6.12 17.87
N ALA A 142 -0.32 -5.23 16.88
CA ALA A 142 -1.41 -4.26 16.82
C ALA A 142 -2.59 -4.72 15.94
N ASP A 143 -2.62 -5.99 15.52
CA ASP A 143 -3.75 -6.55 14.77
C ASP A 143 -4.90 -6.96 15.72
N PHE A 144 -6.08 -6.40 15.46
CA PHE A 144 -7.31 -6.72 16.20
C PHE A 144 -8.27 -7.61 15.40
N ILE A 145 -8.05 -7.78 14.10
CA ILE A 145 -8.83 -8.71 13.28
C ILE A 145 -8.37 -10.13 13.57
N LEU A 146 -7.06 -10.37 13.52
CA LEU A 146 -6.43 -11.60 13.97
C LEU A 146 -5.50 -11.24 15.13
N ILE A 147 -5.84 -11.67 16.35
CA ILE A 147 -5.06 -11.30 17.54
C ILE A 147 -3.90 -12.30 17.73
N ALA A 148 -2.69 -11.79 17.98
CA ALA A 148 -1.47 -12.60 18.13
C ALA A 148 -1.61 -13.71 19.20
N ASP A 149 -2.33 -13.43 20.29
CA ASP A 149 -2.61 -14.42 21.34
C ASP A 149 -3.39 -15.64 20.81
N GLY A 150 -4.26 -15.46 19.82
CA GLY A 150 -4.93 -16.57 19.14
C GLY A 150 -3.92 -17.48 18.42
N THR A 151 -2.96 -16.88 17.70
CA THR A 151 -1.87 -17.60 17.06
C THR A 151 -1.00 -18.34 18.09
N ARG A 152 -0.66 -17.69 19.21
CA ARG A 152 0.09 -18.32 20.31
C ARG A 152 -0.63 -19.53 20.88
N ILE A 153 -1.94 -19.43 21.16
CA ILE A 153 -2.77 -20.54 21.64
C ILE A 153 -2.74 -21.71 20.66
N VAL A 154 -2.92 -21.42 19.36
CA VAL A 154 -2.93 -22.44 18.31
C VAL A 154 -1.56 -23.13 18.19
N ILE A 155 -0.47 -22.36 18.20
CA ILE A 155 0.90 -22.89 18.21
C ILE A 155 1.09 -23.78 19.44
N GLN A 156 0.74 -23.31 20.63
CA GLN A 156 0.94 -24.06 21.87
C GLN A 156 0.08 -25.33 21.94
N LYS A 157 -1.11 -25.32 21.35
CA LYS A 157 -2.01 -26.48 21.30
C LYS A 157 -1.54 -27.54 20.30
N SER A 158 -0.87 -27.15 19.22
CA SER A 158 -0.44 -28.05 18.14
C SER A 158 0.63 -29.05 18.58
N VAL A 159 0.56 -30.30 18.09
CA VAL A 159 1.59 -31.34 18.31
C VAL A 159 2.43 -31.48 17.04
N ARG A 160 3.75 -31.38 17.18
CA ARG A 160 4.72 -31.39 16.07
C ARG A 160 6.00 -32.09 16.50
N ASN A 161 6.55 -32.96 15.67
CA ASN A 161 7.77 -33.71 15.96
C ASN A 161 7.71 -34.41 17.35
N GLY A 162 6.55 -34.96 17.69
CA GLY A 162 6.31 -35.72 18.93
C GLY A 162 6.09 -34.88 20.20
N LEU A 163 6.19 -33.55 20.15
CA LEU A 163 6.00 -32.66 21.31
C LEU A 163 4.91 -31.62 21.04
N GLN A 164 4.18 -31.23 22.10
CA GLN A 164 3.11 -30.24 22.01
C GLN A 164 3.64 -28.82 22.24
N GLY A 165 3.32 -27.88 21.34
CA GLY A 165 3.61 -26.46 21.53
C GLY A 165 5.09 -26.11 21.46
N PHE A 166 5.46 -24.93 21.96
CA PHE A 166 6.85 -24.62 22.27
C PHE A 166 7.19 -25.13 23.67
N GLN A 167 8.43 -25.62 23.85
CA GLN A 167 8.93 -26.14 25.13
C GLN A 167 9.67 -25.07 25.93
N THR A 168 10.05 -23.99 25.27
CA THR A 168 10.72 -22.85 25.90
C THR A 168 9.91 -21.58 25.68
N PRO A 169 9.89 -20.64 26.64
CA PRO A 169 9.15 -19.40 26.51
C PRO A 169 9.75 -18.53 25.40
N ILE A 170 8.88 -17.77 24.73
CA ILE A 170 9.29 -16.75 23.75
C ILE A 170 10.02 -15.64 24.52
N ALA A 171 11.26 -15.35 24.12
CA ALA A 171 12.04 -14.29 24.72
C ALA A 171 11.53 -12.91 24.25
N ASN A 172 11.42 -11.97 25.19
CA ASN A 172 11.09 -10.58 24.86
C ASN A 172 12.23 -9.93 24.07
N ASP A 173 11.88 -9.00 23.19
CA ASP A 173 12.80 -8.18 22.40
C ASP A 173 13.85 -8.99 21.62
N SER A 174 13.54 -10.25 21.29
CA SER A 174 14.47 -11.17 20.62
C SER A 174 14.49 -11.01 19.11
N PHE A 175 13.49 -10.36 18.50
CA PHE A 175 13.51 -10.07 17.07
C PHE A 175 14.28 -8.77 16.84
N ILE A 176 15.55 -8.91 16.45
CA ILE A 176 16.45 -7.79 16.19
C ILE A 176 16.49 -7.51 14.70
N VAL A 177 16.10 -6.30 14.31
CA VAL A 177 16.17 -5.83 12.93
C VAL A 177 17.46 -5.03 12.74
N ASP A 178 18.25 -5.39 11.73
CA ASP A 178 19.55 -4.76 11.45
C ASP A 178 19.39 -3.24 11.29
N GLY A 179 20.20 -2.47 12.02
CA GLY A 179 20.17 -1.01 12.00
C GLY A 179 18.99 -0.35 12.72
N VAL A 180 18.04 -1.13 13.25
CA VAL A 180 16.87 -0.64 13.99
C VAL A 180 16.93 -1.03 15.46
N GLY A 181 17.32 -2.28 15.75
CA GLY A 181 17.30 -2.85 17.10
C GLY A 181 16.10 -3.76 17.32
N ALA A 182 15.69 -3.94 18.57
CA ALA A 182 14.58 -4.81 18.92
C ALA A 182 13.27 -4.26 18.32
N TYR A 183 12.62 -5.07 17.49
CA TYR A 183 11.36 -4.75 16.82
C TYR A 183 10.20 -5.66 17.26
N GLY A 184 10.43 -6.51 18.26
CA GLY A 184 9.44 -7.45 18.79
C GLY A 184 10.10 -8.74 19.22
N THR A 185 9.42 -9.87 19.02
CA THR A 185 9.88 -11.17 19.49
C THR A 185 9.95 -12.20 18.37
N THR A 186 10.97 -13.03 18.40
CA THR A 186 11.12 -14.21 17.54
C THR A 186 11.38 -15.44 18.38
N HIS A 187 10.82 -16.57 17.98
CA HIS A 187 11.05 -17.87 18.60
C HIS A 187 11.19 -18.95 17.54
N SER A 188 12.25 -19.74 17.61
CA SER A 188 12.47 -20.84 16.67
C SER A 188 12.60 -22.16 17.41
N GLU A 189 11.76 -23.14 17.06
CA GLU A 189 11.77 -24.45 17.69
C GLU A 189 11.24 -25.52 16.72
N ARG A 190 11.99 -26.61 16.54
CA ARG A 190 11.60 -27.79 15.74
C ARG A 190 11.04 -27.45 14.34
N GLY A 191 11.74 -26.59 13.59
CA GLY A 191 11.43 -26.27 12.20
C GLY A 191 10.39 -25.15 12.01
N LEU A 192 9.79 -24.65 13.10
CA LEU A 192 8.94 -23.45 13.07
C LEU A 192 9.69 -22.27 13.68
N THR A 193 9.69 -21.15 12.95
CA THR A 193 10.05 -19.83 13.46
C THR A 193 8.80 -18.96 13.52
N TYR A 194 8.53 -18.37 14.68
CA TYR A 194 7.40 -17.49 14.93
C TYR A 194 7.90 -16.08 15.24
N TYR A 195 7.46 -15.09 14.46
CA TYR A 195 7.78 -13.68 14.66
C TYR A 195 6.55 -12.90 15.10
N GLU A 196 6.76 -11.97 16.01
CA GLU A 196 5.78 -10.99 16.41
C GLU A 196 6.39 -9.59 16.23
N GLY A 197 5.81 -8.82 15.32
CA GLY A 197 6.23 -7.45 15.06
C GLY A 197 5.54 -6.49 16.02
N ALA A 198 6.31 -5.76 16.82
CA ALA A 198 5.82 -4.63 17.59
C ALA A 198 5.35 -3.51 16.64
N LEU A 199 4.39 -2.70 17.10
CA LEU A 199 3.88 -1.52 16.38
C LEU A 199 3.36 -1.81 14.95
N SER A 200 3.06 -3.07 14.63
CA SER A 200 2.61 -3.52 13.31
C SER A 200 1.21 -4.11 13.40
N GLY A 201 0.32 -3.70 12.49
CA GLY A 201 -1.02 -4.28 12.33
C GLY A 201 -1.03 -5.51 11.42
N HIS A 202 -2.20 -5.80 10.83
CA HIS A 202 -2.43 -6.97 9.96
C HIS A 202 -1.43 -7.06 8.79
N MET A 203 -1.15 -5.92 8.15
CA MET A 203 -0.26 -5.81 7.00
C MET A 203 1.14 -5.37 7.42
N ILE A 204 1.90 -6.25 8.07
CA ILE A 204 3.25 -5.91 8.61
C ILE A 204 4.14 -5.18 7.61
N PRO A 205 4.25 -5.57 6.31
CA PRO A 205 5.10 -4.84 5.36
C PRO A 205 4.71 -3.37 5.15
N GLN A 206 3.44 -3.00 5.37
CA GLN A 206 2.96 -1.62 5.29
C GLN A 206 3.49 -0.76 6.45
N PHE A 207 3.63 -1.33 7.65
CA PHE A 207 4.04 -0.62 8.86
C PHE A 207 5.53 -0.78 9.16
N ALA A 208 6.12 -1.89 8.75
CA ALA A 208 7.47 -2.33 9.11
C ALA A 208 8.21 -2.95 7.91
N PRO A 209 8.45 -2.20 6.82
CA PRO A 209 8.99 -2.75 5.57
C PRO A 209 10.37 -3.40 5.76
N VAL A 210 11.24 -2.80 6.57
CA VAL A 210 12.59 -3.34 6.84
C VAL A 210 12.52 -4.65 7.63
N ALA A 211 11.66 -4.72 8.64
CA ALA A 211 11.45 -5.94 9.43
C ALA A 211 10.86 -7.07 8.58
N ALA A 212 9.84 -6.76 7.76
CA ALA A 212 9.23 -7.71 6.84
C ALA A 212 10.24 -8.24 5.82
N PHE A 213 11.12 -7.38 5.30
CA PHE A 213 12.17 -7.78 4.38
C PHE A 213 13.18 -8.74 5.02
N GLN A 214 13.63 -8.45 6.26
CA GLN A 214 14.53 -9.35 6.98
C GLN A 214 13.90 -10.72 7.26
N ILE A 215 12.62 -10.75 7.66
CA ILE A 215 11.87 -12.01 7.85
C ILE A 215 11.84 -12.82 6.55
N MET A 216 11.62 -12.16 5.41
CA MET A 216 11.61 -12.80 4.10
C MET A 216 13.01 -13.32 3.71
N GLN A 217 14.08 -12.59 4.01
CA GLN A 217 15.45 -13.06 3.81
C GLN A 217 15.71 -14.36 4.60
N TYR A 218 15.24 -14.43 5.85
CA TYR A 218 15.33 -15.66 6.62
C TYR A 218 14.47 -16.77 6.01
N LEU A 219 13.21 -16.51 5.61
CA LEU A 219 12.39 -17.56 4.99
C LEU A 219 13.04 -18.15 3.73
N MET A 220 13.65 -17.29 2.90
CA MET A 220 14.23 -17.68 1.60
C MET A 220 15.65 -18.24 1.65
N GLY A 221 16.32 -18.27 2.81
CA GLY A 221 17.70 -18.76 2.87
C GLY A 221 18.79 -17.70 2.67
N PHE A 222 18.44 -16.42 2.50
CA PHE A 222 19.41 -15.34 2.33
C PHE A 222 20.03 -14.85 3.64
N ARG A 223 19.49 -15.29 4.78
CA ARG A 223 20.00 -15.03 6.13
C ARG A 223 19.97 -16.31 6.96
N ASP A 224 20.99 -16.59 7.75
CA ASP A 224 21.05 -17.83 8.55
C ASP A 224 20.23 -17.78 9.84
N THR A 225 20.15 -16.61 10.46
CA THR A 225 19.39 -16.42 11.70
C THR A 225 18.08 -15.70 11.45
N PRO A 226 17.05 -15.98 12.27
CA PRO A 226 15.89 -15.11 12.40
C PRO A 226 16.27 -13.66 12.72
#